data_AF-A0A2V8FC24-F1
#
_entry.id   AF-A0A2V8FC24-F1
#
_cell.length_a   1.000
_cell.length_b   1.000
_cell.length_c   1.000
_cell.angle_alpha   90.00
_cell.angle_beta   90.00
_cell.angle_gamma   90.00
#
_symmetry.space_group_name_H-M   'P 1'
#
loop_
_entity.id
_entity.type
_entity.pdbx_description
1 polymer ?
#
loop_
_entity_poly.entity_id
_entity_poly.type
_entity_poly.pdbx_seq_one_letter_code
_entity_poly.pdbx_strand_id
1 'polypeptide(L)'
;MLYRRAETWWYKFRFAGRLFRESAKTHSKTLARQAERKRHQNLEEAIHGIQKRATPITFSTAATDWLRLKKPTLAAKSYRIEQVNIDKHLKPVFGSLLLIDLTADVGSGNSGALIPEILAG
;
A
#
# COMPACT_ATOMS: atom_id res chain seq x y z
N MET A 1 -10.56 8.40 25.98
CA MET A 1 -10.26 8.17 27.42
C MET A 1 -9.16 7.13 27.53
N LEU A 2 -8.07 7.48 28.20
CA LEU A 2 -6.96 6.56 28.46
C LEU A 2 -7.10 5.91 29.83
N TYR A 3 -6.75 4.64 29.92
CA TYR A 3 -6.67 3.90 31.16
C TYR A 3 -5.54 2.86 31.10
N ARG A 4 -4.98 2.48 32.24
CA ARG A 4 -3.88 1.51 32.31
C ARG A 4 -4.40 0.16 32.78
N ARG A 5 -3.95 -0.92 32.15
CA ARG A 5 -4.21 -2.29 32.59
C ARG A 5 -2.86 -2.99 32.74
N ALA A 6 -2.53 -3.40 33.96
CA ALA A 6 -1.18 -3.80 34.35
C ALA A 6 -0.18 -2.69 33.97
N GLU A 7 0.72 -2.98 33.04
CA GLU A 7 1.74 -2.03 32.56
C GLU A 7 1.41 -1.42 31.20
N THR A 8 0.37 -1.90 30.51
CA THR A 8 0.02 -1.43 29.16
C THR A 8 -1.08 -0.38 29.23
N TRP A 9 -0.91 0.70 28.47
CA TRP A 9 -1.96 1.69 28.28
C TRP A 9 -2.99 1.24 27.24
N TRP A 10 -4.25 1.58 27.51
CA TRP A 10 -5.39 1.36 26.64
C TRP A 10 -6.10 2.69 26.41
N TYR A 11 -6.76 2.80 25.27
CA TYR A 11 -7.62 3.93 24.96
C TYR A 11 -9.00 3.47 24.52
N LYS A 12 -10.00 4.29 24.87
CA LYS A 12 -11.40 4.08 24.53
C LYS A 12 -12.02 5.39 24.07
N PHE A 13 -12.62 5.42 22.89
CA PHE A 13 -13.33 6.58 22.36
C PHE A 13 -14.51 6.15 21.47
N ARG A 14 -15.45 7.07 21.23
CA ARG A 14 -16.56 6.86 20.30
C ARG A 14 -16.26 7.58 18.99
N PHE A 15 -16.54 6.92 17.87
CA PHE A 15 -16.39 7.49 16.54
C PHE A 15 -17.47 6.91 15.62
N ALA A 16 -18.17 7.77 14.88
CA ALA A 16 -19.28 7.39 14.01
C ALA A 16 -20.31 6.43 14.67
N GLY A 17 -20.71 6.73 15.91
CA GLY A 17 -21.68 5.92 16.66
C GLY A 17 -21.13 4.60 17.25
N ARG A 18 -19.91 4.19 16.89
CA ARG A 18 -19.24 2.98 17.37
C ARG A 18 -18.27 3.29 18.50
N LEU A 19 -18.07 2.32 19.39
CA LEU A 19 -17.10 2.41 20.48
C LEU A 19 -15.82 1.64 20.12
N PHE A 20 -14.69 2.33 20.09
CA PHE A 20 -13.37 1.73 19.89
C PHE A 20 -12.67 1.57 21.23
N ARG A 21 -12.10 0.37 21.47
CA ARG A 21 -11.32 0.04 22.67
C ARG A 21 -10.11 -0.78 22.25
N GLU A 22 -8.95 -0.15 22.23
CA GLU A 22 -7.71 -0.74 21.72
C GLU A 22 -6.56 -0.53 22.71
N SER A 23 -5.60 -1.45 22.68
CA SER A 23 -4.36 -1.31 23.46
C SER A 23 -3.39 -0.39 22.72
N ALA A 24 -2.77 0.52 23.45
CA ALA A 24 -1.71 1.38 22.93
C ALA A 24 -0.37 0.63 22.81
N LYS A 25 -0.29 -0.60 23.34
CA LYS A 25 0.91 -1.46 23.34
C LYS A 25 2.18 -0.75 23.83
N THR A 26 2.02 0.18 24.75
CA THR A 26 3.11 0.97 25.32
C THR A 26 2.89 1.16 26.80
N HIS A 27 3.99 1.33 27.52
CA HIS A 27 4.03 1.65 28.96
C HIS A 27 4.01 3.17 29.22
N SER A 28 4.27 3.99 28.19
CA SER A 28 4.29 5.44 28.30
C SER A 28 2.92 6.07 28.03
N LYS A 29 2.45 6.90 28.97
CA LYS A 29 1.17 7.64 28.85
C LYS A 29 1.16 8.62 27.69
N THR A 30 2.32 9.22 27.37
CA THR A 30 2.45 10.20 26.29
C THR A 30 2.32 9.53 24.92
N LEU A 31 3.01 8.40 24.72
CA LEU A 31 2.88 7.58 23.51
C LEU A 31 1.47 7.02 23.37
N ALA A 32 0.83 6.62 24.48
CA ALA A 32 -0.55 6.15 24.44
C ALA A 32 -1.53 7.23 23.97
N ARG A 33 -1.33 8.50 24.39
CA ARG A 33 -2.13 9.63 23.94
C ARG A 33 -1.89 9.93 22.46
N GLN A 34 -0.65 9.82 21.98
CA GLN A 34 -0.34 9.96 20.55
C GLN A 34 -0.99 8.84 19.73
N ALA A 35 -0.98 7.60 20.24
CA ALA A 35 -1.64 6.46 19.59
C ALA A 35 -3.16 6.65 19.48
N GLU A 36 -3.83 7.12 20.54
CA GLU A 36 -5.26 7.47 20.51
C GLU A 36 -5.56 8.51 19.42
N ARG A 37 -4.77 9.61 19.37
CA ARG A 37 -4.92 10.67 18.36
C ARG A 37 -4.73 10.15 16.94
N LYS A 38 -3.66 9.38 16.70
CA LYS A 38 -3.39 8.78 15.38
C LYS A 38 -4.51 7.85 14.95
N ARG A 39 -5.08 7.08 15.89
CA ARG A 39 -6.21 6.20 15.59
C ARG A 39 -7.46 6.99 15.21
N HIS A 40 -7.73 8.11 15.87
CA HIS A 40 -8.82 9.01 15.51
C HIS A 40 -8.62 9.60 14.10
N GLN A 41 -7.43 10.12 13.82
CA GLN A 41 -7.06 10.65 12.50
C GLN A 41 -7.21 9.60 11.40
N ASN A 42 -6.74 8.38 11.61
CA ASN A 42 -6.91 7.30 10.63
C ASN A 42 -8.39 7.01 10.31
N LEU A 43 -9.28 7.14 11.30
CA LEU A 43 -10.71 6.93 11.10
C LEU A 43 -11.37 8.12 10.38
N GLU A 44 -10.92 9.35 10.66
CA GLU A 44 -11.32 10.55 9.92
C GLU A 44 -10.88 10.48 8.46
N GLU A 45 -9.61 10.20 8.21
CA GLU A 45 -9.02 9.97 6.88
C GLU A 45 -9.79 8.89 6.11
N ALA A 46 -10.18 7.80 6.79
CA ALA A 46 -10.97 6.73 6.19
C ALA A 46 -12.39 7.16 5.79
N ILE A 47 -13.09 7.96 6.62
CA ILE A 47 -14.43 8.48 6.27
C ILE A 47 -14.35 9.46 5.10
N HIS A 48 -13.35 10.34 5.10
CA HIS A 48 -13.20 11.36 4.07
C HIS A 48 -12.59 10.83 2.77
N GLY A 49 -12.28 9.53 2.68
CA GLY A 49 -11.62 8.93 1.51
C GLY A 49 -10.19 9.44 1.29
N ILE A 50 -9.61 10.15 2.27
CA ILE A 50 -8.24 10.64 2.26
C ILE A 50 -7.36 9.49 2.76
N GLN A 51 -7.37 8.37 2.06
CA GLN A 51 -6.28 7.41 2.25
C GLN A 51 -5.00 8.09 1.77
N LYS A 52 -3.92 8.00 2.56
CA LYS A 52 -2.58 8.37 2.07
C LYS A 52 -2.32 7.60 0.79
N ARG A 53 -2.55 8.26 -0.35
CA ARG A 53 -2.25 7.69 -1.66
C ARG A 53 -0.76 7.43 -1.65
N ALA A 54 -0.37 6.17 -1.85
CA ALA A 54 1.04 5.85 -2.09
C ALA A 54 1.54 6.82 -3.15
N THR A 55 2.70 7.44 -2.93
CA THR A 55 3.26 8.39 -3.88
C THR A 55 3.22 7.76 -5.26
N PRO A 56 2.59 8.38 -6.26
CA PRO A 56 2.42 7.76 -7.54
C PRO A 56 3.81 7.46 -8.12
N ILE A 57 4.13 6.17 -8.24
CA ILE A 57 5.39 5.69 -8.82
C ILE A 57 5.24 5.61 -10.34
N THR A 58 6.31 5.90 -11.06
CA THR A 58 6.35 5.71 -12.50
C THR A 58 6.52 4.23 -12.85
N PHE A 59 6.06 3.84 -14.03
CA PHE A 59 6.25 2.49 -14.56
C PHE A 59 7.72 2.09 -14.60
N SER A 60 8.63 3.01 -14.98
CA SER A 60 10.06 2.71 -15.07
C SER A 60 10.66 2.27 -13.72
N THR A 61 10.29 2.96 -12.63
CA THR A 61 10.74 2.61 -11.28
C THR A 61 10.15 1.26 -10.86
N ALA A 62 8.84 1.09 -11.03
CA ALA A 62 8.14 -0.16 -10.68
C ALA A 62 8.69 -1.37 -11.45
N ALA A 63 8.95 -1.24 -12.75
CA ALA A 63 9.50 -2.30 -13.60
C ALA A 63 10.92 -2.71 -13.18
N THR A 64 11.72 -1.76 -12.70
CA THR A 64 13.07 -2.02 -12.20
C THR A 64 13.02 -2.79 -10.87
N ASP A 65 12.10 -2.43 -9.98
CA ASP A 65 11.90 -3.13 -8.71
C ASP A 65 11.33 -4.53 -8.93
N TRP A 66 10.41 -4.70 -9.88
CA TRP A 66 9.91 -6.02 -10.28
C TRP A 66 11.02 -6.94 -10.81
N LEU A 67 11.93 -6.44 -11.65
CA LEU A 67 13.08 -7.22 -12.11
C LEU A 67 13.96 -7.65 -10.94
N ARG A 68 14.24 -6.75 -9.97
CA ARG A 68 15.02 -7.10 -8.77
C ARG A 68 14.36 -8.21 -7.96
N LEU A 69 13.04 -8.13 -7.75
CA LEU A 69 12.26 -9.15 -7.04
C LEU A 69 12.24 -10.49 -7.77
N LYS A 70 12.20 -10.49 -9.11
CA LYS A 70 12.16 -11.72 -9.91
C LYS A 70 13.52 -12.36 -10.17
N LYS A 71 14.62 -11.63 -10.00
CA LYS A 71 15.99 -12.13 -10.17
C LYS A 71 16.31 -13.44 -9.42
N PRO A 72 15.94 -13.64 -8.14
CA PRO A 72 16.18 -14.92 -7.45
C PRO A 72 15.28 -16.07 -7.93
N THR A 73 14.12 -15.78 -8.51
CA THR A 73 13.12 -16.79 -8.89
C THR A 73 13.23 -17.21 -10.36
N LEU A 74 13.67 -16.32 -11.24
CA LEU A 74 13.77 -16.58 -12.67
C LEU A 74 15.13 -17.18 -13.05
N ALA A 75 15.09 -18.17 -13.94
CA ALA A 75 16.31 -18.64 -14.61
C ALA A 75 17.01 -17.50 -15.36
N ALA A 76 18.34 -17.49 -15.38
CA ALA A 76 19.14 -16.39 -15.94
C ALA A 76 18.78 -16.03 -17.39
N LYS A 77 18.43 -17.03 -18.21
CA LYS A 77 17.99 -16.82 -19.60
C LYS A 77 16.66 -16.08 -19.68
N SER A 78 15.67 -16.49 -18.87
CA SER A 78 14.36 -15.85 -18.81
C SER A 78 14.45 -14.45 -18.25
N TYR A 79 15.25 -14.25 -17.20
CA TYR A 79 15.53 -12.92 -16.64
C TYR A 79 16.08 -11.95 -17.71
N ARG A 80 17.00 -12.41 -18.56
CA ARG A 80 17.56 -11.60 -19.66
C ARG A 80 16.50 -11.21 -20.69
N ILE A 81 15.58 -12.13 -21.02
CA ILE A 81 14.49 -11.87 -21.96
C ILE A 81 13.55 -10.81 -21.38
N GLU A 82 13.12 -10.97 -20.14
CA GLU A 82 12.24 -10.01 -19.46
C GLU A 82 12.88 -8.63 -19.33
N GLN A 83 14.18 -8.59 -19.01
CA GLN A 83 14.91 -7.32 -18.94
C GLN A 83 14.94 -6.62 -20.30
N VAL A 84 15.22 -7.34 -21.40
CA VAL A 84 15.19 -6.76 -22.75
C VAL A 84 13.78 -6.29 -23.13
N ASN A 85 12.74 -7.04 -22.77
CA ASN A 85 11.36 -6.66 -23.04
C ASN A 85 11.00 -5.33 -22.34
N ILE A 86 11.33 -5.23 -21.06
CA ILE A 86 11.11 -4.01 -20.28
C ILE A 86 11.91 -2.83 -20.84
N ASP A 87 13.21 -3.02 -21.11
CA ASP A 87 14.11 -1.93 -21.51
C ASP A 87 13.85 -1.43 -22.94
N LYS A 88 13.52 -2.33 -23.87
CA LYS A 88 13.36 -1.98 -25.30
C LYS A 88 11.94 -1.66 -25.72
N HIS A 89 10.93 -2.22 -25.05
CA HIS A 89 9.54 -2.12 -25.52
C HIS A 89 8.65 -1.38 -24.52
N LEU A 90 8.73 -1.71 -23.25
CA LEU A 90 7.79 -1.16 -22.26
C LEU A 90 8.24 0.21 -21.73
N LYS A 91 9.53 0.42 -21.45
CA LYS A 91 10.04 1.71 -20.95
C LYS A 91 9.88 2.87 -21.94
N PRO A 92 10.14 2.71 -23.25
CA PRO A 92 9.94 3.82 -24.19
C PRO A 92 8.48 4.30 -24.30
N VAL A 93 7.51 3.40 -24.08
CA VAL A 93 6.08 3.71 -24.22
C VAL A 93 5.46 4.13 -22.89
N PHE A 94 5.74 3.40 -21.81
CA PHE A 94 5.07 3.58 -20.52
C PHE A 94 5.96 4.20 -19.44
N GLY A 95 7.26 4.38 -19.69
CA GLY A 95 8.24 4.69 -18.65
C GLY A 95 7.98 5.98 -17.86
N SER A 96 7.41 7.00 -18.51
CA SER A 96 7.03 8.28 -17.88
C SER A 96 5.63 8.28 -17.28
N LEU A 97 4.82 7.24 -17.53
CA LEU A 97 3.46 7.14 -17.00
C LEU A 97 3.49 6.67 -15.56
N LEU A 98 2.53 7.17 -14.79
CA LEU A 98 2.31 6.68 -13.43
C LEU A 98 1.65 5.32 -13.51
N LEU A 99 2.09 4.39 -12.66
CA LEU A 99 1.54 3.03 -12.61
C LEU A 99 0.02 3.03 -12.36
N ILE A 100 -0.48 4.01 -11.62
CA ILE A 100 -1.90 4.16 -11.30
C ILE A 100 -2.75 4.62 -12.49
N ASP A 101 -2.12 5.22 -13.51
CA ASP A 101 -2.80 5.69 -14.72
C ASP A 101 -2.80 4.62 -15.83
N LEU A 102 -2.07 3.52 -15.64
CA LEU A 102 -2.06 2.39 -16.57
C LEU A 102 -3.32 1.53 -16.36
N THR A 103 -4.35 1.77 -17.15
CA THR A 103 -5.56 0.94 -17.19
C THR A 103 -5.49 -0.02 -18.37
N ALA A 104 -5.82 -1.30 -18.14
CA ALA A 104 -6.11 -2.20 -19.25
C ALA A 104 -7.48 -1.80 -19.82
N ASP A 105 -7.49 -1.09 -20.95
CA ASP A 105 -8.72 -0.93 -21.73
C ASP A 105 -8.98 -2.27 -22.44
N VAL A 106 -9.77 -3.11 -21.78
CA VAL A 106 -10.21 -4.38 -22.35
C VAL A 106 -11.35 -4.05 -23.29
N GLY A 107 -11.03 -3.72 -24.54
CA GLY A 107 -12.02 -3.52 -25.59
C GLY A 107 -13.03 -4.67 -25.58
N SER A 108 -14.28 -4.36 -25.19
CA SER A 108 -15.48 -5.19 -25.34
C SER A 108 -15.28 -6.70 -25.08
N GLY A 109 -15.17 -7.10 -23.81
CA GLY A 109 -15.20 -8.51 -23.43
C GLY A 109 -15.21 -8.69 -21.93
N ASN A 110 -16.41 -8.58 -21.34
CA ASN A 110 -16.75 -8.86 -19.95
C ASN A 110 -15.82 -9.88 -19.24
N SER A 111 -14.96 -9.41 -18.33
CA SER A 111 -14.40 -10.19 -17.19
C SER A 111 -13.70 -9.24 -16.22
N GLY A 112 -14.36 -8.97 -15.09
CA GLY A 112 -13.66 -8.48 -13.90
C GLY A 112 -12.67 -9.52 -13.39
N ALA A 113 -11.64 -9.05 -12.69
CA ALA A 113 -10.38 -9.74 -12.36
C ALA A 113 -9.44 -9.77 -13.58
N LEU A 114 -8.34 -9.03 -13.60
CA LEU A 114 -7.12 -9.40 -12.90
C LEU A 114 -6.19 -8.18 -12.77
N ILE A 115 -6.20 -7.48 -11.63
CA ILE A 115 -5.01 -6.79 -11.11
C ILE A 115 -4.98 -6.98 -9.58
N PRO A 116 -4.49 -8.12 -9.08
CA PRO A 116 -3.78 -8.05 -7.81
C PRO A 116 -2.62 -9.07 -7.74
N GLU A 117 -1.48 -8.80 -8.39
CA GLU A 117 -0.23 -9.54 -8.06
C GLU A 117 1.06 -8.70 -8.05
N ILE A 118 0.98 -7.38 -8.29
CA ILE A 118 2.19 -6.52 -8.32
C ILE A 118 2.45 -5.79 -6.98
N LEU A 119 1.57 -5.90 -5.98
CA LEU A 119 1.71 -5.23 -4.68
C LEU A 119 1.85 -6.17 -3.46
N ALA A 120 2.00 -7.48 -3.69
CA ALA A 120 2.19 -8.46 -2.63
C ALA A 120 3.40 -9.36 -2.92
N GLY A 121 4.60 -8.80 -2.78
CA GLY A 121 5.87 -9.52 -2.88
C GLY A 121 7.02 -8.66 -2.41
#